data_AF-A0A354HUN4-F1
#
_entry.id   AF-A0A354HUN4-F1
#
_cell.length_a   1.000
_cell.length_b   1.000
_cell.length_c   1.000
_cell.angle_alpha   90.00
_cell.angle_beta   90.00
_cell.angle_gamma   90.00
#
_symmetry.space_group_name_H-M   'P 1'
#
loop_
_entity.id
_entity.type
_entity.pdbx_description
1 polymer ?
#
loop_
_entity_poly.entity_id
_entity_poly.type
_entity_poly.pdbx_seq_one_letter_code
_entity_poly.pdbx_strand_id
1 'polypeptide(L)'
;MTGAGKTEQAKVYARQSLVVTFAAGIILGALVFFSAGHIMRFMMIAAEDPDPEIIRLGTLYLRIVALAEPLTFTMMNCYAILQGAGNMKAPLYIMGFANILNAVFDYLLIFGIGLFPKWGVAGAAIATAGSKNLAAIIALLFLFSESSPIRLRLTDSFRLQGKRIQEIMDIGLPSAGEQLVRSSGQFVFSMLVAGLGPIAIAANQIISKSTSMSFMPGIGFGHAATTLTG
;
A
#
# COMPACT_ATOMS: atom_id res chain seq x y z
N MET A 1 -14.03 9.23 -15.14
CA MET A 1 -13.76 8.74 -16.53
C MET A 1 -14.87 7.87 -17.10
N THR A 2 -15.68 7.19 -16.28
CA THR A 2 -16.91 6.51 -16.73
C THR A 2 -18.09 7.47 -16.89
N GLY A 3 -18.07 8.65 -16.25
CA GLY A 3 -19.08 9.71 -16.40
C GLY A 3 -19.19 10.33 -17.80
N ALA A 4 -18.22 10.10 -18.69
CA ALA A 4 -18.18 10.67 -20.04
C ALA A 4 -18.48 9.66 -21.18
N GLY A 5 -18.96 8.45 -20.87
CA GLY A 5 -19.30 7.43 -21.89
C GLY A 5 -18.11 6.77 -22.60
N LYS A 6 -16.88 6.95 -22.10
CA LYS A 6 -15.63 6.46 -22.71
C LYS A 6 -15.09 5.16 -22.06
N THR A 7 -15.97 4.20 -21.81
CA THR A 7 -15.64 2.93 -21.10
C THR A 7 -14.48 2.17 -21.75
N GLU A 8 -14.38 2.15 -23.08
CA GLU A 8 -13.30 1.46 -23.79
C GLU A 8 -11.93 2.11 -23.59
N GLN A 9 -11.86 3.44 -23.52
CA GLN A 9 -10.61 4.13 -23.20
C GLN A 9 -10.20 3.84 -21.75
N ALA A 10 -11.16 3.87 -20.81
CA ALA A 10 -10.92 3.55 -19.41
C ALA A 10 -10.36 2.13 -19.23
N LYS A 11 -10.90 1.13 -19.97
CA LYS A 11 -10.35 -0.24 -19.98
C LYS A 11 -8.90 -0.30 -20.47
N VAL A 12 -8.50 0.53 -21.44
CA VAL A 12 -7.09 0.52 -21.86
C VAL A 12 -6.19 1.15 -20.81
N TYR A 13 -6.56 2.31 -20.24
CA TYR A 13 -5.78 2.91 -19.15
C TYR A 13 -5.67 1.99 -17.95
N ALA A 14 -6.75 1.29 -17.57
CA ALA A 14 -6.73 0.28 -16.51
C ALA A 14 -5.73 -0.84 -16.80
N ARG A 15 -5.67 -1.37 -18.03
CA ARG A 15 -4.69 -2.39 -18.41
C ARG A 15 -3.26 -1.87 -18.37
N GLN A 16 -3.01 -0.67 -18.91
CA GLN A 16 -1.67 -0.06 -18.89
C GLN A 16 -1.23 0.21 -17.44
N SER A 17 -2.11 0.74 -16.60
CA SER A 17 -1.78 1.03 -15.21
C SER A 17 -1.51 -0.25 -14.42
N LEU A 18 -2.20 -1.36 -14.69
CA LEU A 18 -1.90 -2.66 -14.07
C LEU A 18 -0.47 -3.12 -14.37
N VAL A 19 -0.02 -3.01 -15.63
CA VAL A 19 1.34 -3.40 -16.00
C VAL A 19 2.37 -2.46 -15.36
N VAL A 20 2.12 -1.15 -15.41
CA VAL A 20 3.02 -0.14 -14.82
C VAL A 20 3.14 -0.31 -13.31
N THR A 21 2.03 -0.52 -12.60
CA THR A 21 2.02 -0.64 -11.13
C THR A 21 2.61 -1.96 -10.66
N PHE A 22 2.39 -3.06 -11.39
CA PHE A 22 3.06 -4.34 -11.13
C PHE A 22 4.58 -4.22 -11.32
N ALA A 23 5.02 -3.62 -12.43
CA ALA A 23 6.45 -3.38 -12.68
C ALA A 23 7.07 -2.44 -11.63
N ALA A 24 6.38 -1.37 -11.24
CA ALA A 24 6.81 -0.47 -10.19
C ALA A 24 6.95 -1.20 -8.85
N GLY A 25 5.98 -2.07 -8.50
CA GLY A 25 6.05 -2.88 -7.29
C GLY A 25 7.21 -3.90 -7.31
N ILE A 26 7.60 -4.43 -8.47
CA ILE A 26 8.84 -5.23 -8.60
C ILE A 26 10.07 -4.38 -8.33
N ILE A 27 10.18 -3.22 -8.98
CA ILE A 27 11.35 -2.34 -8.86
C ILE A 27 11.51 -1.86 -7.42
N LEU A 28 10.43 -1.37 -6.81
CA LEU A 28 10.43 -0.88 -5.44
C LEU A 28 10.59 -2.01 -4.42
N GLY A 29 9.93 -3.15 -4.64
CA GLY A 29 10.12 -4.35 -3.82
C GLY A 29 11.57 -4.83 -3.85
N ALA A 30 12.20 -4.90 -5.03
CA ALA A 30 13.61 -5.25 -5.14
C ALA A 30 14.50 -4.23 -4.42
N LEU A 31 14.27 -2.93 -4.64
CA LEU A 31 15.01 -1.86 -3.97
C LEU A 31 14.94 -2.02 -2.44
N VAL A 32 13.75 -2.21 -1.86
CA VAL A 32 13.56 -2.41 -0.42
C VAL A 32 14.20 -3.71 0.04
N PHE A 33 14.04 -4.82 -0.68
CA PHE A 33 14.57 -6.11 -0.30
C PHE A 33 16.11 -6.10 -0.15
N PHE A 34 16.80 -5.52 -1.13
CA PHE A 34 18.27 -5.43 -1.12
C PHE A 34 18.78 -4.36 -0.15
N SER A 35 18.05 -3.25 0.02
CA SER A 35 18.44 -2.17 0.94
C SER A 35 17.95 -2.35 2.37
N ALA A 36 17.11 -3.34 2.68
CA ALA A 36 16.46 -3.52 3.99
C ALA A 36 17.40 -3.40 5.19
N GLY A 37 18.59 -4.03 5.12
CA GLY A 37 19.57 -3.95 6.20
C GLY A 37 20.17 -2.55 6.37
N HIS A 38 20.38 -1.84 5.27
CA HIS A 38 20.85 -0.45 5.27
C HIS A 38 19.76 0.49 5.80
N ILE A 39 18.51 0.28 5.38
CA ILE A 39 17.35 1.03 5.89
C ILE A 39 17.26 0.88 7.41
N MET A 40 17.31 -0.36 7.93
CA MET A 40 17.23 -0.58 9.38
C MET A 40 18.39 0.05 10.15
N ARG A 41 19.62 -0.02 9.64
CA ARG A 41 20.77 0.64 10.26
C ARG A 41 20.63 2.16 10.24
N PHE A 42 20.15 2.72 9.12
CA PHE A 42 19.91 4.15 8.99
C PHE A 42 18.82 4.62 9.96
N MET A 43 17.73 3.87 10.11
CA MET A 43 16.67 4.19 11.08
C MET A 43 17.16 4.18 12.53
N MET A 44 18.22 3.42 12.83
CA MET A 44 18.82 3.31 14.15
C MET A 44 20.03 4.22 14.35
N ILE A 45 20.36 5.10 13.40
CA ILE A 45 21.58 5.92 13.45
C ILE A 45 21.59 6.93 14.60
N ALA A 46 20.41 7.35 15.05
CA ALA A 46 20.23 8.28 16.16
C ALA A 46 19.98 7.58 17.51
N ALA A 47 20.00 6.24 17.55
CA ALA A 47 19.87 5.49 18.79
C ALA A 47 21.21 5.45 19.53
N GLU A 48 21.19 5.74 20.84
CA GLU A 48 22.39 5.70 21.69
C GLU A 48 23.00 4.30 21.76
N ASP A 49 22.17 3.24 21.72
CA ASP A 49 22.61 1.85 21.71
C ASP A 49 21.72 1.01 20.76
N PRO A 50 22.11 0.87 19.48
CA PRO A 50 21.30 0.17 18.48
C PRO A 50 21.41 -1.36 18.64
N ASP A 51 20.37 -1.97 19.22
CA ASP A 51 20.28 -3.43 19.40
C ASP A 51 20.37 -4.18 18.04
N PRO A 52 21.41 -5.01 17.84
CA PRO A 52 21.59 -5.81 16.63
C PRO A 52 20.41 -6.73 16.32
N GLU A 53 19.68 -7.20 17.34
CA GLU A 53 18.53 -8.08 17.17
C GLU A 53 17.34 -7.32 16.56
N ILE A 54 17.13 -6.06 16.95
CA ILE A 54 16.08 -5.24 16.34
C ILE A 54 16.39 -4.97 14.86
N ILE A 55 17.66 -4.68 14.54
CA ILE A 55 18.09 -4.51 13.14
C ILE A 55 17.85 -5.80 12.34
N ARG A 56 18.19 -6.97 12.92
CA ARG A 56 18.00 -8.27 12.28
C ARG A 56 16.53 -8.59 12.04
N LEU A 57 15.68 -8.44 13.06
CA LEU A 57 14.25 -8.69 12.98
C LEU A 57 13.54 -7.71 12.04
N GLY A 58 13.88 -6.43 12.10
CA GLY A 58 13.35 -5.42 11.17
C GLY A 58 13.78 -5.66 9.73
N THR A 59 15.03 -6.11 9.50
CA THR A 59 15.52 -6.47 8.16
C THR A 59 14.74 -7.66 7.60
N LEU A 60 14.48 -8.67 8.43
CA LEU A 60 13.67 -9.83 8.06
C LEU A 60 12.24 -9.40 7.71
N TYR A 61 11.62 -8.56 8.55
CA TYR A 61 10.29 -8.02 8.31
C TYR A 61 10.20 -7.29 6.97
N LEU A 62 11.10 -6.33 6.73
CA LEU A 62 11.13 -5.55 5.49
C LEU A 62 11.32 -6.43 4.26
N ARG A 63 12.18 -7.44 4.32
CA ARG A 63 12.39 -8.36 3.21
C ARG A 63 11.14 -9.18 2.87
N ILE A 64 10.43 -9.68 3.88
CA ILE A 64 9.18 -10.44 3.65
C ILE A 64 8.12 -9.53 3.02
N VAL A 65 7.92 -8.33 3.55
CA VAL A 65 6.95 -7.38 3.01
C VAL A 65 7.34 -6.92 1.60
N ALA A 66 8.62 -6.70 1.34
CA ALA A 66 9.13 -6.29 0.03
C ALA A 66 8.78 -7.28 -1.09
N LEU A 67 8.73 -8.59 -0.79
CA LEU A 67 8.33 -9.61 -1.75
C LEU A 67 6.83 -9.52 -2.13
N ALA A 68 6.02 -8.90 -1.28
CA ALA A 68 4.59 -8.68 -1.52
C ALA A 68 4.27 -7.35 -2.23
N GLU A 69 5.27 -6.49 -2.46
CA GLU A 69 5.06 -5.17 -3.08
C GLU A 69 4.47 -5.20 -4.50
N PRO A 70 4.86 -6.13 -5.41
CA PRO A 70 4.24 -6.21 -6.74
C PRO A 70 2.71 -6.35 -6.69
N LEU A 71 2.21 -7.19 -5.79
CA LEU A 71 0.78 -7.42 -5.60
C LEU A 71 0.13 -6.30 -4.78
N THR A 72 0.85 -5.71 -3.82
CA THR A 72 0.34 -4.58 -3.03
C THR A 72 0.07 -3.36 -3.93
N PHE A 73 1.01 -3.00 -4.81
CA PHE A 73 0.81 -1.92 -5.79
C PHE A 73 -0.33 -2.24 -6.75
N THR A 74 -0.43 -3.50 -7.19
CA THR A 74 -1.52 -3.94 -8.06
C THR A 74 -2.89 -3.84 -7.37
N MET A 75 -2.97 -4.22 -6.09
CA MET A 75 -4.18 -4.07 -5.26
C MET A 75 -4.61 -2.60 -5.18
N MET A 76 -3.67 -1.70 -4.85
CA MET A 76 -3.94 -0.27 -4.76
C MET A 76 -4.47 0.28 -6.09
N ASN A 77 -3.89 -0.14 -7.21
CA ASN A 77 -4.35 0.23 -8.53
C ASN A 77 -5.76 -0.31 -8.83
N CYS A 78 -6.05 -1.57 -8.48
CA CYS A 78 -7.41 -2.11 -8.62
C CYS A 78 -8.43 -1.30 -7.82
N TYR A 79 -8.09 -0.91 -6.58
CA TYR A 79 -8.94 -0.05 -5.77
C TYR A 79 -9.15 1.32 -6.40
N ALA A 80 -8.11 1.92 -6.97
CA ALA A 80 -8.21 3.21 -7.66
C ALA A 80 -9.09 3.11 -8.92
N ILE A 81 -8.94 2.03 -9.72
CA ILE A 81 -9.76 1.77 -10.91
C ILE A 81 -11.24 1.61 -10.52
N LEU A 82 -11.53 0.82 -9.49
CA LEU A 82 -12.90 0.56 -9.04
C LEU A 82 -13.55 1.82 -8.46
N GLN A 83 -12.83 2.57 -7.62
CA GLN A 83 -13.31 3.84 -7.07
C GLN A 83 -13.55 4.86 -8.19
N GLY A 84 -12.60 5.04 -9.11
CA GLY A 84 -12.75 5.95 -10.26
C GLY A 84 -13.83 5.54 -11.26
N ALA A 85 -14.34 4.32 -11.17
CA ALA A 85 -15.48 3.82 -11.92
C ALA A 85 -16.82 3.96 -11.18
N GLY A 86 -16.83 4.51 -9.96
CA GLY A 86 -18.03 4.64 -9.13
C GLY A 86 -18.31 3.49 -8.17
N ASN A 87 -17.47 2.45 -8.13
CA ASN A 87 -17.66 1.29 -7.26
C ASN A 87 -16.77 1.39 -6.01
N MET A 88 -17.31 1.96 -4.94
CA MET A 88 -16.66 2.02 -3.63
C MET A 88 -16.90 0.76 -2.77
N LYS A 89 -17.95 -0.02 -3.07
CA LYS A 89 -18.34 -1.18 -2.25
C LYS A 89 -17.34 -2.33 -2.36
N ALA A 90 -16.87 -2.63 -3.58
CA ALA A 90 -15.94 -3.74 -3.79
C ALA A 90 -14.60 -3.51 -3.04
N PRO A 91 -13.91 -2.37 -3.19
CA PRO A 91 -12.71 -2.08 -2.39
C PRO A 91 -12.95 -2.13 -0.89
N LEU A 92 -14.08 -1.60 -0.40
CA LEU A 92 -14.44 -1.61 1.01
C LEU A 92 -14.51 -3.02 1.58
N TYR A 93 -15.25 -3.92 0.92
CA TYR A 93 -15.41 -5.30 1.40
C TYR A 93 -14.11 -6.10 1.32
N ILE A 94 -13.34 -5.93 0.23
CA ILE A 94 -12.05 -6.63 0.07
C ILE A 94 -11.07 -6.17 1.15
N MET A 95 -10.97 -4.86 1.39
CA MET A 95 -10.08 -4.29 2.41
C MET A 95 -10.49 -4.73 3.82
N GLY A 96 -11.79 -4.71 4.12
CA GLY A 96 -12.31 -5.17 5.41
C GLY A 96 -12.01 -6.64 5.67
N PHE A 97 -12.29 -7.51 4.69
CA PHE A 97 -11.98 -8.94 4.78
C PHE A 97 -10.48 -9.20 4.97
N ALA A 98 -9.63 -8.54 4.18
CA ALA A 98 -8.18 -8.70 4.25
C ALA A 98 -7.62 -8.23 5.60
N ASN A 99 -8.13 -7.13 6.16
CA ASN A 99 -7.71 -6.64 7.48
C ASN A 99 -8.12 -7.59 8.60
N ILE A 100 -9.32 -8.19 8.52
CA ILE A 100 -9.77 -9.21 9.49
C ILE A 100 -8.84 -10.42 9.42
N LEU A 101 -8.56 -10.92 8.22
CA LEU A 101 -7.61 -12.03 8.05
C LEU A 101 -6.22 -11.68 8.56
N ASN A 102 -5.74 -10.46 8.29
CA ASN A 102 -4.44 -10.00 8.79
C ASN A 102 -4.41 -10.05 10.31
N ALA A 103 -5.41 -9.50 10.99
CA ALA A 103 -5.48 -9.50 12.46
C ALA A 103 -5.53 -10.92 13.04
N VAL A 104 -6.28 -11.82 12.40
CA VAL A 104 -6.35 -13.24 12.81
C VAL A 104 -4.99 -13.92 12.64
N PHE A 105 -4.36 -13.80 11.45
CA PHE A 105 -3.06 -14.41 11.20
C PHE A 105 -1.93 -13.78 12.01
N ASP A 106 -1.98 -12.48 12.29
CA ASP A 106 -1.05 -11.82 13.20
C ASP A 106 -1.14 -12.48 14.57
N TYR A 107 -2.34 -12.58 15.15
CA TYR A 107 -2.52 -13.22 16.45
C TYR A 107 -2.00 -14.67 16.45
N LEU A 108 -2.31 -15.45 15.43
CA LEU A 108 -1.91 -16.86 15.35
C LEU A 108 -0.39 -17.04 15.16
N LEU A 109 0.24 -16.29 14.25
CA LEU A 109 1.65 -16.47 13.87
C LEU A 109 2.62 -15.73 14.81
N ILE A 110 2.20 -14.63 15.43
CA ILE A 110 3.03 -13.92 16.41
C ILE A 110 3.12 -14.75 17.70
N PHE A 111 1.98 -15.23 18.21
CA PHE A 111 1.93 -15.94 19.49
C PHE A 111 2.11 -17.45 19.35
N GLY A 112 1.96 -18.03 18.15
CA GLY A 112 2.11 -19.46 17.89
C GLY A 112 0.98 -20.27 18.53
N ILE A 113 -0.27 -19.94 18.21
CA ILE A 113 -1.45 -20.53 18.84
C ILE A 113 -1.99 -21.68 17.98
N GLY A 114 -2.31 -22.80 18.64
CA GLY A 114 -2.86 -23.99 17.98
C GLY A 114 -1.82 -24.70 17.11
N LEU A 115 -2.10 -24.83 15.82
CA LEU A 115 -1.20 -25.49 14.85
C LEU A 115 -0.11 -24.56 14.30
N PHE A 116 -0.16 -23.27 14.65
CA PHE A 116 0.73 -22.27 14.09
C PHE A 116 2.03 -22.14 14.91
N PRO A 117 3.20 -22.08 14.25
CA PRO A 117 4.47 -21.87 14.93
C PRO A 117 4.58 -20.42 15.45
N LYS A 118 5.32 -20.23 16.54
CA LYS A 118 5.61 -18.91 17.13
C LYS A 118 6.73 -18.22 16.34
N TRP A 119 6.36 -17.42 15.33
CA TRP A 119 7.31 -16.74 14.46
C TRP A 119 7.56 -15.26 14.83
N GLY A 120 6.84 -14.73 15.81
CA GLY A 120 7.03 -13.36 16.30
C GLY A 120 6.96 -12.34 15.16
N VAL A 121 8.01 -11.53 15.00
CA VAL A 121 8.10 -10.49 13.96
C VAL A 121 8.00 -11.06 12.54
N ALA A 122 8.57 -12.24 12.28
CA ALA A 122 8.44 -12.88 10.97
C ALA A 122 6.99 -13.30 10.70
N GLY A 123 6.29 -13.75 11.75
CA GLY A 123 4.87 -14.08 11.70
C GLY A 123 4.02 -12.87 11.32
N ALA A 124 4.27 -11.72 11.94
CA ALA A 124 3.59 -10.46 11.62
C ALA A 124 3.81 -10.04 10.15
N ALA A 125 5.05 -10.16 9.66
CA ALA A 125 5.39 -9.83 8.28
C ALA A 125 4.64 -10.75 7.29
N ILE A 126 4.59 -12.05 7.57
CA ILE A 126 3.91 -13.04 6.73
C ILE A 126 2.39 -12.84 6.73
N ALA A 127 1.79 -12.58 7.89
CA ALA A 127 0.37 -12.28 7.99
C ALA A 127 0.01 -11.03 7.17
N THR A 128 0.81 -9.97 7.29
CA THR A 128 0.63 -8.71 6.54
C THR A 128 0.77 -8.94 5.03
N ALA A 129 1.89 -9.54 4.61
CA ALA A 129 2.18 -9.82 3.20
C ALA A 129 1.12 -10.74 2.58
N GLY A 130 0.77 -11.82 3.27
CA GLY A 130 -0.22 -12.80 2.82
C GLY A 130 -1.61 -12.19 2.66
N SER A 131 -2.04 -11.37 3.62
CA SER A 131 -3.36 -10.74 3.58
C SER A 131 -3.47 -9.70 2.47
N LYS A 132 -2.43 -8.90 2.24
CA LYS A 132 -2.36 -7.96 1.10
C LYS A 132 -2.33 -8.69 -0.23
N ASN A 133 -1.57 -9.78 -0.35
CA ASN A 133 -1.52 -10.59 -1.56
C ASN A 133 -2.88 -11.22 -1.87
N LEU A 134 -3.56 -11.75 -0.85
CA LEU A 134 -4.91 -12.28 -1.01
C LEU A 134 -5.90 -11.20 -1.45
N ALA A 135 -5.83 -10.01 -0.85
CA ALA A 135 -6.64 -8.87 -1.26
C ALA A 135 -6.37 -8.45 -2.71
N ALA A 136 -5.10 -8.45 -3.14
CA ALA A 136 -4.71 -8.18 -4.51
C ALA A 136 -5.33 -9.18 -5.50
N ILE A 137 -5.26 -10.47 -5.16
CA ILE A 137 -5.84 -11.54 -5.97
C ILE A 137 -7.36 -11.37 -6.07
N ILE A 138 -8.05 -11.15 -4.95
CA ILE A 138 -9.50 -10.94 -4.94
C ILE A 138 -9.88 -9.70 -5.77
N ALA A 139 -9.13 -8.59 -5.63
CA ALA A 139 -9.38 -7.36 -6.38
C ALA A 139 -9.16 -7.54 -7.89
N LEU A 140 -8.11 -8.26 -8.29
CA LEU A 140 -7.89 -8.63 -9.69
C LEU A 140 -9.03 -9.50 -10.22
N LEU A 141 -9.38 -10.58 -9.52
CA LEU A 141 -10.48 -11.47 -9.91
C LEU A 141 -11.80 -10.70 -10.05
N PHE A 142 -12.07 -9.77 -9.13
CA PHE A 142 -13.24 -8.89 -9.23
C PHE A 142 -13.19 -8.02 -10.50
N LEU A 143 -12.05 -7.44 -10.84
CA LEU A 143 -11.88 -6.60 -12.03
C LEU A 143 -12.11 -7.37 -13.36
N PHE A 144 -11.79 -8.66 -13.38
CA PHE A 144 -12.08 -9.56 -14.51
C PHE A 144 -13.52 -10.14 -14.51
N SER A 145 -14.25 -9.98 -13.41
CA SER A 145 -15.61 -10.48 -13.27
C SER A 145 -16.65 -9.65 -14.03
N GLU A 146 -17.82 -10.24 -14.31
CA GLU A 146 -18.91 -9.55 -14.98
C GLU A 146 -19.53 -8.42 -14.15
N SER A 147 -19.36 -8.48 -12.83
CA SER A 147 -19.84 -7.48 -11.87
C SER A 147 -18.95 -6.22 -11.80
N SER A 148 -17.82 -6.20 -12.51
CA SER A 148 -16.94 -5.03 -12.56
C SER A 148 -17.52 -3.95 -13.48
N PRO A 149 -17.58 -2.68 -13.03
CA PRO A 149 -17.96 -1.55 -13.91
C PRO A 149 -16.95 -1.33 -15.04
N ILE A 150 -15.69 -1.76 -14.86
CA ILE A 150 -14.65 -1.79 -15.87
C ILE A 150 -14.19 -3.25 -16.02
N ARG A 151 -15.04 -4.07 -16.65
CA ARG A 151 -14.71 -5.47 -16.93
C ARG A 151 -13.54 -5.56 -17.90
N LEU A 152 -12.44 -6.15 -17.44
CA LEU A 152 -11.31 -6.55 -18.27
C LEU A 152 -11.48 -8.01 -18.71
N ARG A 153 -10.94 -8.38 -19.87
CA ARG A 153 -10.87 -9.77 -20.35
C ARG A 153 -9.42 -10.19 -20.54
N LEU A 154 -9.11 -11.46 -20.28
CA LEU A 154 -7.78 -12.01 -20.55
C LEU A 154 -7.43 -12.00 -22.05
N THR A 155 -8.44 -11.97 -22.92
CA THR A 155 -8.29 -11.85 -24.37
C THR A 155 -7.98 -10.42 -24.83
N ASP A 156 -8.06 -9.44 -23.93
CA ASP A 156 -7.80 -8.05 -24.27
C ASP A 156 -6.29 -7.84 -24.54
N SER A 157 -5.96 -6.97 -25.48
CA SER A 157 -4.56 -6.64 -25.75
C SER A 157 -3.91 -5.92 -24.56
N PHE A 158 -2.86 -6.52 -23.99
CA PHE A 158 -1.97 -5.91 -23.00
C PHE A 158 -0.72 -5.28 -23.63
N ARG A 159 -0.74 -5.02 -24.95
CA ARG A 159 0.38 -4.35 -25.63
C ARG A 159 0.64 -2.99 -25.00
N LEU A 160 1.90 -2.75 -24.64
CA LEU A 160 2.34 -1.48 -24.03
C LEU A 160 2.19 -0.35 -25.04
N GLN A 161 1.57 0.73 -24.62
CA GLN A 161 1.39 1.93 -25.43
C GLN A 161 2.16 3.07 -24.76
N GLY A 162 3.37 3.35 -25.28
CA GLY A 162 4.29 4.32 -24.69
C GLY A 162 3.65 5.66 -24.35
N LYS A 163 2.82 6.20 -25.27
CA LYS A 163 2.09 7.46 -25.04
C LYS A 163 1.17 7.41 -23.82
N ARG A 164 0.40 6.32 -23.64
CA ARG A 164 -0.53 6.18 -22.51
C ARG A 164 0.20 5.93 -21.20
N ILE A 165 1.32 5.19 -21.25
CA ILE A 165 2.19 4.99 -20.09
C ILE A 165 2.80 6.32 -19.66
N GLN A 166 3.27 7.12 -20.61
CA GLN A 166 3.80 8.46 -20.33
C GLN A 166 2.73 9.34 -19.66
N GLU A 167 1.51 9.38 -20.17
CA GLU A 167 0.41 10.12 -19.53
C GLU A 167 0.13 9.63 -18.09
N ILE A 168 0.21 8.32 -17.83
CA ILE A 168 0.09 7.77 -16.47
C ILE A 168 1.25 8.23 -15.59
N MET A 169 2.48 8.20 -16.11
CA MET A 169 3.69 8.59 -15.38
C MET A 169 3.76 10.10 -15.12
N ASP A 170 3.27 10.93 -16.04
CA ASP A 170 3.23 12.39 -15.91
C ASP A 170 2.29 12.83 -14.77
N ILE A 171 1.29 12.02 -14.43
CA ILE A 171 0.40 12.25 -13.27
C ILE A 171 0.95 11.57 -12.01
N GLY A 172 1.45 10.33 -12.17
CA GLY A 172 1.93 9.50 -11.07
C GLY A 172 3.22 10.01 -10.42
N LEU A 173 4.20 10.44 -11.22
CA LEU A 173 5.51 10.88 -10.72
C LEU A 173 5.41 12.17 -9.88
N PRO A 174 4.68 13.23 -10.30
CA PRO A 174 4.49 14.40 -9.45
C PRO A 174 3.78 14.07 -8.14
N SER A 175 2.75 13.21 -8.19
CA SER A 175 2.01 12.78 -6.99
C SER A 175 2.91 12.00 -6.02
N ALA A 176 3.77 11.13 -6.55
CA ALA A 176 4.76 10.42 -5.77
C ALA A 176 5.80 11.38 -5.17
N GLY A 177 6.28 12.36 -5.94
CA GLY A 177 7.19 13.41 -5.48
C GLY A 177 6.59 14.24 -4.34
N GLU A 178 5.34 14.66 -4.48
CA GLU A 178 4.60 15.37 -3.42
C GLU A 178 4.50 14.52 -2.15
N GLN A 179 4.16 13.22 -2.29
CA GLN A 179 4.09 12.31 -1.15
C GLN A 179 5.45 12.09 -0.48
N LEU A 180 6.53 12.03 -1.25
CA LEU A 180 7.90 11.93 -0.73
C LEU A 180 8.30 13.19 0.04
N VAL A 181 7.98 14.37 -0.47
CA VAL A 181 8.23 15.65 0.21
C VAL A 181 7.46 15.69 1.53
N ARG A 182 6.16 15.35 1.52
CA ARG A 182 5.35 15.28 2.75
C ARG A 182 5.90 14.29 3.76
N SER A 183 6.25 13.08 3.31
CA SER A 183 6.73 12.01 4.18
C SER A 183 8.08 12.36 4.80
N SER A 184 8.99 12.93 4.00
CA SER A 184 10.29 13.42 4.47
C SER A 184 10.13 14.57 5.47
N GLY A 185 9.23 15.51 5.19
CA GLY A 185 8.92 16.61 6.10
C GLY A 185 8.40 16.12 7.46
N GLN A 186 7.48 15.14 7.45
CA GLN A 186 6.98 14.53 8.68
C GLN A 186 8.08 13.79 9.45
N PHE A 187 8.99 13.11 8.75
CA PHE A 187 10.13 12.43 9.35
C PHE A 187 11.08 13.41 10.04
N VAL A 188 11.45 14.51 9.36
CA VAL A 188 12.29 15.57 9.92
C VAL A 188 11.62 16.22 11.13
N PHE A 189 10.32 16.53 11.04
CA PHE A 189 9.56 17.06 12.17
C PHE A 189 9.57 16.11 13.37
N SER A 190 9.35 14.82 13.14
CA SER A 190 9.40 13.81 14.20
C SER A 190 10.79 13.69 14.84
N MET A 191 11.87 13.86 14.08
CA MET A 191 13.24 13.88 14.63
C MET A 191 13.48 15.10 15.51
N LEU A 192 12.98 16.29 15.12
CA LEU A 192 13.08 17.49 15.95
C LEU A 192 12.34 17.33 17.28
N VAL A 193 11.13 16.77 17.24
CA VAL A 193 10.36 16.47 18.45
C VAL A 193 11.05 15.42 19.31
N ALA A 194 11.74 14.45 18.70
CA ALA A 194 12.49 13.45 19.45
C ALA A 194 13.62 14.05 20.31
N GLY A 195 14.23 15.14 19.84
CA GLY A 195 15.22 15.90 20.62
C GLY A 195 14.66 16.61 21.87
N LEU A 196 13.33 16.74 22.01
CA LEU A 196 12.68 17.40 23.16
C LEU A 196 12.44 16.45 24.35
N GLY A 197 12.82 15.18 24.22
CA GLY A 197 12.74 14.18 25.27
C GLY A 197 11.51 13.28 25.22
N PRO A 198 11.47 12.21 26.05
CA PRO A 198 10.52 11.10 25.90
C PRO A 198 9.04 11.50 26.05
N ILE A 199 8.74 12.46 26.93
CA ILE A 199 7.37 12.94 27.16
C ILE A 199 6.82 13.63 25.91
N ALA A 200 7.64 14.44 25.22
CA ALA A 200 7.25 15.13 24.01
C ALA A 200 6.97 14.14 22.85
N ILE A 201 7.79 13.09 22.72
CA ILE A 201 7.55 12.01 21.74
C ILE A 201 6.24 11.29 22.02
N ALA A 202 6.01 10.89 23.28
CA ALA A 202 4.79 10.20 23.68
C ALA A 202 3.54 11.05 23.41
N ALA A 203 3.59 12.34 23.74
CA ALA A 203 2.52 13.29 23.46
C ALA A 203 2.28 13.44 21.95
N ASN A 204 3.34 13.59 21.15
CA ASN A 204 3.24 13.71 19.69
C ASN A 204 2.65 12.46 19.04
N GLN A 205 2.94 11.26 19.56
CA GLN A 205 2.35 10.01 19.09
C GLN A 205 0.84 9.95 19.37
N ILE A 206 0.40 10.39 20.55
CA ILE A 206 -1.03 10.47 20.90
C ILE A 206 -1.74 11.49 20.00
N ILE A 207 -1.18 12.69 19.86
CA ILE A 207 -1.74 13.76 19.01
C ILE A 207 -1.83 13.31 17.55
N SER A 208 -0.78 12.68 17.03
CA SER A 208 -0.75 12.19 15.65
C SER A 208 -1.84 11.15 15.43
N LYS A 209 -1.99 10.17 16.33
CA LYS A 209 -3.07 9.17 16.26
C LYS A 209 -4.46 9.81 16.31
N SER A 210 -4.67 10.74 17.25
CA SER A 210 -5.95 11.45 17.40
C SER A 210 -6.28 12.27 16.14
N THR A 211 -5.29 12.98 15.60
CA THR A 211 -5.45 13.79 14.39
C THR A 211 -5.76 12.91 13.18
N SER A 212 -5.05 11.79 13.00
CA SER A 212 -5.31 10.85 11.91
C SER A 212 -6.74 10.31 11.93
N MET A 213 -7.29 10.01 13.12
CA MET A 213 -8.69 9.57 13.24
C MET A 213 -9.67 10.65 12.80
N SER A 214 -9.41 11.92 13.13
CA SER A 214 -10.25 13.06 12.71
C SER A 214 -10.17 13.34 11.20
N PHE A 215 -9.02 13.13 10.57
CA PHE A 215 -8.83 13.37 9.13
C PHE A 215 -9.37 12.25 8.24
N MET A 216 -9.49 11.02 8.77
CA MET A 216 -9.90 9.85 7.98
C MET A 216 -11.32 10.01 7.34
N PRO A 217 -12.35 10.53 8.04
CA PRO A 217 -13.64 10.84 7.41
C PRO A 217 -13.52 11.87 6.27
N GLY A 218 -12.67 12.90 6.45
CA GLY A 218 -12.46 13.94 5.45
C GLY A 218 -11.84 13.40 4.16
N ILE A 219 -10.83 12.52 4.28
CA ILE A 219 -10.23 11.82 3.13
C ILE A 219 -11.28 10.94 2.43
N GLY A 220 -12.12 10.25 3.21
CA GLY A 220 -13.22 9.44 2.68
C GLY A 220 -14.21 10.26 1.84
N PHE A 221 -14.64 11.42 2.33
CA PHE A 221 -15.49 12.34 1.55
C PHE A 221 -14.75 12.89 0.33
N GLY A 222 -13.46 13.18 0.44
CA GLY A 222 -12.62 13.60 -0.68
C GLY A 222 -12.59 12.58 -1.81
N HIS A 223 -12.36 11.30 -1.51
CA HIS A 223 -12.38 10.22 -2.50
C HIS A 223 -13.77 10.03 -3.13
N ALA A 224 -14.84 10.24 -2.35
CA ALA A 224 -16.19 10.22 -2.88
C ALA A 224 -16.46 11.39 -3.84
N ALA A 225 -15.99 12.59 -3.50
CA ALA A 225 -16.15 13.79 -4.32
C ALA A 225 -15.38 13.70 -5.65
N THR A 226 -14.14 13.21 -5.65
CA THR A 226 -13.34 13.04 -6.87
C THR A 226 -13.95 12.04 -7.84
N THR A 227 -14.70 11.06 -7.33
CA THR A 227 -15.44 10.10 -8.15
C THR A 227 -16.66 10.75 -8.82
N LEU A 228 -17.32 11.71 -8.15
CA LEU A 228 -18.49 12.42 -8.69
C LEU A 228 -18.13 13.47 -9.75
N THR A 229 -16.96 14.10 -9.63
CA THR A 229 -16.49 15.13 -10.58
C THR A 229 -15.67 14.57 -11.74
N GLY A 230 -15.34 13.27 -11.72
CA GLY A 230 -14.36 12.62 -12.62
C GLY A 230 -14.90 11.87 -13.83
#